data_AF-A0A9E0LDH2-F1
#
_entry.id   AF-A0A9E0LDH2-F1
#
_cell.length_a   1.000
_cell.length_b   1.000
_cell.length_c   1.000
_cell.angle_alpha   90.00
_cell.angle_beta   90.00
_cell.angle_gamma   90.00
#
_symmetry.space_group_name_H-M   'P 1'
#
loop_
_entity.id
_entity.type
_entity.pdbx_description
1 polymer ?
#
loop_
_entity_poly.entity_id
_entity_poly.type
_entity_poly.pdbx_seq_one_letter_code
_entity_poly.pdbx_strand_id
1 'polypeptide(L)'
;MSIIDNVINTVTKEVNKVQSRAQEGIQAFNLANQIKELERKKHAKMAEIGRLVFDKHQNNKDVSDDLLKERCSEISAVDHEISVLQSELDQIKINHDPDATPSQKAEAKAGYSTSAGFHCHSCGAPANREKAFCPACGESLKSSDDDGPEKDGKKASAGSSEVEVEVEPEDDPPHTPTV
;
A
#
# COMPACT_ATOMS: atom_id res chain seq x y z
N MET A 1 16.86 12.61 -53.26
CA MET A 1 16.99 11.35 -52.50
C MET A 1 16.53 11.46 -51.04
N SER A 2 16.32 12.63 -50.42
CA SER A 2 16.06 12.74 -48.96
C SER A 2 14.65 12.45 -48.44
N ILE A 3 13.63 12.25 -49.29
CA ILE A 3 12.24 12.02 -48.83
C ILE A 3 12.03 10.54 -48.44
N ILE A 4 12.67 9.63 -49.17
CA ILE A 4 12.57 8.19 -48.93
C ILE A 4 13.29 7.81 -47.63
N ASP A 5 14.45 8.41 -47.35
CA ASP A 5 15.19 8.18 -46.10
C ASP A 5 14.42 8.66 -44.85
N ASN A 6 13.67 9.77 -44.94
CA ASN A 6 12.84 10.25 -43.84
C ASN A 6 11.62 9.35 -43.58
N VAL A 7 11.02 8.79 -44.63
CA VAL A 7 9.91 7.84 -44.49
C VAL A 7 10.40 6.50 -43.91
N ILE A 8 11.52 5.97 -44.41
CA ILE A 8 12.13 4.75 -43.87
C ILE A 8 12.49 4.96 -42.40
N ASN A 9 13.14 6.07 -42.03
CA ASN A 9 13.47 6.37 -40.64
C ASN A 9 12.22 6.52 -39.73
N THR A 10 11.11 7.02 -40.26
CA THR A 10 9.85 7.15 -39.50
C THR A 10 9.19 5.79 -39.31
N VAL A 11 9.13 4.97 -40.36
CA VAL A 11 8.60 3.60 -40.29
C VAL A 11 9.45 2.73 -39.37
N THR A 12 10.78 2.83 -39.44
CA THR A 12 11.69 2.12 -38.53
C THR A 12 11.49 2.55 -37.07
N LYS A 13 11.24 3.84 -36.80
CA LYS A 13 10.92 4.32 -35.45
C LYS A 13 9.58 3.77 -34.93
N GLU A 14 8.55 3.73 -35.77
CA GLU A 14 7.25 3.18 -35.38
C GLU A 14 7.29 1.65 -35.18
N VAL A 15 7.99 0.92 -36.04
CA VAL A 15 8.17 -0.54 -35.89
C VAL A 15 8.96 -0.85 -34.62
N ASN A 16 10.04 -0.10 -34.33
CA ASN A 16 10.79 -0.26 -33.09
C ASN A 16 9.94 0.06 -31.84
N LYS A 17 9.08 1.08 -31.92
CA LYS A 17 8.17 1.45 -30.83
C LYS A 17 7.10 0.39 -30.56
N VAL A 18 6.54 -0.20 -31.62
CA VAL A 18 5.56 -1.30 -31.51
C VAL A 18 6.22 -2.57 -30.98
N GLN A 19 7.42 -2.89 -31.44
CA GLN A 19 8.18 -4.05 -30.97
C GLN A 19 8.57 -3.92 -29.48
N SER A 20 9.03 -2.73 -29.04
CA SER A 20 9.35 -2.46 -27.63
C SER A 20 8.13 -2.66 -26.73
N ARG A 21 6.96 -2.13 -27.13
CA ARG A 21 5.70 -2.28 -26.37
C ARG A 21 5.27 -3.73 -26.24
N ALA A 22 5.46 -4.55 -27.27
CA ALA A 22 5.14 -5.97 -27.21
C ALA A 22 6.06 -6.73 -26.24
N GLN A 23 7.36 -6.43 -26.25
CA GLN A 23 8.34 -7.06 -25.35
C GLN A 23 8.12 -6.65 -23.88
N GLU A 24 7.78 -5.39 -23.64
CA GLU A 24 7.47 -4.85 -22.30
C GLU A 24 6.12 -5.37 -21.76
N GLY A 25 5.12 -5.55 -22.63
CA GLY A 25 3.85 -6.18 -22.26
C GLY A 25 4.03 -7.63 -21.78
N ILE A 26 4.95 -8.37 -22.40
CA ILE A 26 5.34 -9.71 -21.95
C ILE A 26 6.04 -9.64 -20.58
N GLN A 27 6.93 -8.66 -20.38
CA GLN A 27 7.59 -8.48 -19.09
C GLN A 27 6.59 -8.16 -17.97
N ALA A 28 5.66 -7.23 -18.21
CA ALA A 28 4.61 -6.89 -17.26
C ALA A 28 3.72 -8.10 -16.93
N PHE A 29 3.39 -8.92 -17.94
CA PHE A 29 2.63 -10.15 -17.74
C PHE A 29 3.40 -11.18 -16.88
N ASN A 30 4.70 -11.35 -17.15
CA ASN A 30 5.56 -12.25 -16.37
C ASN A 30 5.67 -11.81 -14.91
N LEU A 31 5.92 -10.52 -14.66
CA LEU A 31 5.96 -9.96 -13.31
C LEU A 31 4.62 -10.13 -12.58
N ALA A 32 3.50 -9.87 -13.26
CA ALA A 32 2.17 -10.06 -12.68
C ALA A 32 1.89 -11.53 -12.29
N ASN A 33 2.37 -12.49 -13.08
CA ASN A 33 2.27 -13.91 -12.73
C ASN A 33 3.18 -14.30 -11.56
N GLN A 34 4.39 -13.76 -11.50
CA GLN A 34 5.31 -13.97 -10.37
C GLN A 34 4.73 -13.42 -9.06
N ILE A 35 4.14 -12.22 -9.09
CA ILE A 35 3.45 -11.62 -7.94
C ILE A 35 2.34 -12.55 -7.44
N LYS A 36 1.46 -13.01 -8.34
CA LYS A 36 0.36 -13.93 -7.97
C LYS A 36 0.86 -15.23 -7.36
N GLU A 37 1.96 -15.77 -7.85
CA GLU A 37 2.53 -17.00 -7.31
C GLU A 37 3.14 -16.80 -5.93
N LEU A 38 3.86 -15.69 -5.72
CA LEU A 38 4.37 -15.31 -4.40
C LEU A 38 3.24 -15.01 -3.41
N GLU A 39 2.15 -14.37 -3.84
CA GLU A 39 0.96 -14.15 -3.01
C GLU A 39 0.35 -15.48 -2.56
N ARG A 40 0.19 -16.46 -3.47
CA ARG A 40 -0.27 -17.81 -3.09
C ARG A 40 0.67 -18.47 -2.09
N LYS A 41 1.99 -18.36 -2.29
CA LYS A 41 2.99 -18.88 -1.36
C LYS A 41 2.90 -18.21 0.02
N LYS A 42 2.71 -16.89 0.06
CA LYS A 42 2.47 -16.12 1.29
C LYS A 42 1.24 -16.64 2.02
N HIS A 43 0.11 -16.80 1.31
CA HIS A 43 -1.13 -17.32 1.89
C HIS A 43 -0.96 -18.76 2.42
N ALA A 44 -0.23 -19.62 1.71
CA ALA A 44 0.06 -20.97 2.18
C ALA A 44 0.87 -20.96 3.49
N LYS A 45 1.91 -20.11 3.60
CA LYS A 45 2.69 -19.97 4.83
C LYS A 45 1.89 -19.36 5.99
N MET A 46 1.03 -18.38 5.72
CA MET A 46 0.12 -17.85 6.75
C MET A 46 -0.82 -18.94 7.28
N ALA A 47 -1.34 -19.80 6.40
CA ALA A 47 -2.17 -20.92 6.82
C ALA A 47 -1.38 -21.97 7.64
N GLU A 48 -0.10 -22.19 7.35
CA GLU A 48 0.78 -23.04 8.18
C GLU A 48 0.97 -22.47 9.58
N ILE A 49 1.23 -21.16 9.71
CA ILE A 49 1.33 -20.50 11.01
C ILE A 49 0.02 -20.63 11.78
N GLY A 50 -1.12 -20.37 11.13
CA GLY A 50 -2.43 -20.53 11.75
C GLY A 50 -2.65 -21.94 12.29
N ARG A 51 -2.24 -22.97 11.55
CA ARG A 51 -2.28 -24.37 12.01
C ARG A 51 -1.37 -24.62 13.21
N LEU A 52 -0.14 -24.10 13.19
CA LEU A 52 0.80 -24.25 14.30
C LEU A 52 0.30 -23.59 15.59
N VAL A 53 -0.25 -22.38 15.48
CA VAL A 53 -0.84 -21.65 16.61
C VAL A 53 -2.07 -22.40 17.13
N PHE A 54 -2.94 -22.87 16.24
CA PHE A 54 -4.10 -23.69 16.61
C PHE A 54 -3.69 -24.96 17.35
N ASP A 55 -2.69 -25.70 16.84
CA ASP A 55 -2.18 -26.91 17.48
C ASP A 55 -1.57 -26.64 18.86
N LYS A 56 -0.89 -25.50 19.03
CA LYS A 56 -0.33 -25.07 20.31
C LYS A 56 -1.44 -24.89 21.37
N HIS A 57 -2.55 -24.26 21.00
CA HIS A 57 -3.62 -23.92 21.94
C HIS A 57 -4.70 -24.99 22.11
N GLN A 58 -5.06 -25.70 21.04
CA GLN A 58 -6.15 -26.68 21.07
C GLN A 58 -5.68 -28.11 21.37
N ASN A 59 -4.52 -28.48 20.82
CA ASN A 59 -3.97 -29.83 20.95
C ASN A 59 -2.87 -29.93 22.02
N ASN A 60 -2.57 -28.83 22.74
CA ASN A 60 -1.46 -28.70 23.70
C ASN A 60 -0.12 -29.21 23.14
N LYS A 61 0.11 -29.03 21.83
CA LYS A 61 1.41 -29.34 21.24
C LYS A 61 2.41 -28.28 21.65
N ASP A 62 3.60 -28.71 22.05
CA ASP A 62 4.70 -27.80 22.27
C ASP A 62 5.24 -27.33 20.91
N VAL A 63 4.82 -26.13 20.52
CA VAL A 63 5.33 -25.42 19.35
C VAL A 63 6.20 -24.27 19.85
N SER A 64 7.48 -24.30 19.50
CA SER A 64 8.43 -23.27 19.92
C SER A 64 8.10 -21.92 19.27
N ASP A 65 8.26 -20.86 20.04
CA ASP A 65 8.09 -19.49 19.54
C ASP A 65 9.17 -19.13 18.51
N ASP A 66 10.34 -19.77 18.57
CA ASP A 66 11.39 -19.64 17.57
C ASP A 66 10.93 -20.11 16.18
N LEU A 67 10.19 -21.22 16.11
CA LEU A 67 9.64 -21.72 14.85
C LEU A 67 8.60 -20.75 14.28
N LEU A 68 7.72 -20.21 15.12
CA LEU A 68 6.73 -19.22 14.68
C LEU A 68 7.41 -17.96 14.16
N LYS A 69 8.45 -17.49 14.86
CA LYS A 69 9.24 -16.32 14.46
C LYS A 69 9.97 -16.55 13.13
N GLU A 70 10.54 -17.73 12.92
CA GLU A 70 11.13 -18.12 11.64
C GLU A 70 10.08 -18.09 10.52
N ARG A 71 8.90 -18.68 10.73
CA ARG A 71 7.83 -18.65 9.71
C ARG A 71 7.32 -17.24 9.42
N CYS A 72 7.24 -16.37 10.43
CA CYS A 72 6.90 -14.96 10.24
C CYS A 72 7.97 -14.22 9.44
N SER A 73 9.27 -14.50 9.67
CA SER A 73 10.35 -13.85 8.91
C SER A 73 10.34 -14.27 7.44
N GLU A 74 10.03 -15.53 7.15
CA GLU A 74 9.85 -16.02 5.79
C GLU A 74 8.69 -15.33 5.05
N ILE A 75 7.57 -15.07 5.74
CA ILE A 75 6.45 -14.32 5.17
C ILE A 75 6.86 -12.88 4.88
N SER A 76 7.57 -12.24 5.82
CA SER A 76 8.08 -10.88 5.62
C SER A 76 9.04 -10.79 4.43
N ALA A 77 9.85 -11.81 4.19
CA ALA A 77 10.72 -11.88 3.02
C ALA A 77 9.91 -11.97 1.72
N VAL A 78 8.88 -12.83 1.68
CA VAL A 78 7.96 -12.95 0.53
C VAL A 78 7.21 -11.64 0.28
N ASP A 79 6.77 -10.95 1.34
CA ASP A 79 6.11 -9.64 1.21
C ASP A 79 7.05 -8.57 0.63
N HIS A 80 8.32 -8.58 1.03
CA HIS A 80 9.31 -7.70 0.46
C HIS A 80 9.53 -7.99 -1.03
N GLU A 81 9.64 -9.26 -1.43
CA GLU A 81 9.75 -9.66 -2.84
C GLU A 81 8.53 -9.21 -3.67
N ILE A 82 7.31 -9.41 -3.16
CA ILE A 82 6.08 -8.94 -3.80
C ILE A 82 6.10 -7.42 -3.99
N SER A 83 6.51 -6.68 -2.96
CA SER A 83 6.58 -5.22 -3.01
C SER A 83 7.58 -4.72 -4.07
N VAL A 84 8.75 -5.36 -4.18
CA VAL A 84 9.75 -5.03 -5.21
C VAL A 84 9.18 -5.29 -6.61
N LEU A 85 8.60 -6.47 -6.86
CA LEU A 85 8.03 -6.81 -8.17
C LEU A 85 6.82 -5.94 -8.54
N GLN A 86 6.00 -5.54 -7.56
CA GLN A 86 4.90 -4.60 -7.77
C GLN A 86 5.43 -3.22 -8.19
N SER A 87 6.48 -2.72 -7.53
CA SER A 87 7.14 -1.47 -7.92
C SER A 87 7.71 -1.55 -9.34
N GLU A 88 8.37 -2.65 -9.72
CA GLU A 88 8.86 -2.85 -11.09
C GLU A 88 7.73 -2.86 -12.12
N LEU A 89 6.62 -3.56 -11.81
CA LEU A 89 5.45 -3.62 -12.68
C LEU A 89 4.82 -2.23 -12.88
N ASP A 90 4.72 -1.44 -11.83
CA ASP A 90 4.14 -0.10 -11.90
C ASP A 90 5.06 0.89 -12.63
N GLN A 91 6.38 0.75 -12.50
CA GLN A 91 7.33 1.50 -13.32
C GLN A 91 7.16 1.20 -14.82
N ILE A 92 6.95 -0.07 -15.20
CA ILE A 92 6.71 -0.45 -16.59
C ILE A 92 5.40 0.16 -17.11
N LYS A 93 4.32 0.15 -16.30
CA LYS A 93 3.03 0.76 -16.67
C LYS A 93 3.14 2.28 -16.85
N ILE A 94 3.73 2.99 -15.89
CA ILE A 94 3.76 4.47 -15.89
C ILE A 94 4.68 5.03 -16.98
N ASN A 95 5.82 4.37 -17.25
CA ASN A 95 6.72 4.82 -18.32
C ASN A 95 6.04 4.79 -19.71
N HIS A 96 5.03 3.92 -19.89
CA HIS A 96 4.43 3.63 -21.20
C HIS A 96 2.97 4.05 -21.37
N ASP A 97 2.32 4.56 -20.32
CA ASP A 97 1.02 5.20 -20.46
C ASP A 97 1.15 6.45 -21.38
N PRO A 98 0.41 6.50 -22.51
CA PRO A 98 0.47 7.60 -23.47
C PRO A 98 -0.23 8.87 -22.97
N ASP A 99 -1.10 8.76 -21.97
CA ASP A 99 -1.84 9.84 -21.31
C ASP A 99 -1.24 10.22 -19.95
N ALA A 100 -0.24 9.48 -19.46
CA ALA A 100 0.47 9.83 -18.24
C ALA A 100 1.12 11.19 -18.39
N THR A 101 0.65 12.12 -17.55
CA THR A 101 1.17 13.48 -17.49
C THR A 101 2.67 13.47 -17.15
N PRO A 102 3.43 14.48 -17.57
CA PRO A 102 4.84 14.63 -17.18
C PRO A 102 5.06 14.56 -15.66
N SER A 103 4.09 15.03 -14.85
CA SER A 103 4.11 14.85 -13.39
C SER A 103 4.02 13.39 -12.96
N GLN A 104 3.15 12.57 -13.55
CA GLN A 104 3.04 11.15 -13.19
C GLN A 104 4.29 10.36 -13.58
N LYS A 105 4.91 10.67 -14.73
CA LYS A 105 6.22 10.11 -15.12
C LYS A 105 7.35 10.60 -14.22
N ALA A 106 7.30 11.85 -13.75
CA ALA A 106 8.25 12.37 -12.79
C ALA A 106 8.08 11.74 -11.41
N GLU A 107 6.86 11.52 -10.93
CA GLU A 107 6.58 10.86 -9.64
C GLU A 107 6.98 9.39 -9.64
N ALA A 108 6.76 8.66 -10.75
CA ALA A 108 7.24 7.28 -10.90
C ALA A 108 8.77 7.18 -10.94
N LYS A 109 9.46 8.22 -11.46
CA LYS A 109 10.92 8.30 -11.45
C LYS A 109 11.50 8.89 -10.17
N ALA A 110 10.74 9.69 -9.43
CA ALA A 110 11.22 10.39 -8.24
C ALA A 110 11.37 9.46 -7.03
N GLY A 111 10.81 8.25 -7.08
CA GLY A 111 10.80 7.34 -5.93
C GLY A 111 9.85 7.88 -4.88
N TYR A 112 8.83 7.10 -4.55
CA TYR A 112 7.98 7.42 -3.41
C TYR A 112 8.82 7.37 -2.12
N SER A 113 9.13 8.53 -1.54
CA SER A 113 9.83 8.60 -0.26
C SER A 113 8.81 8.34 0.86
N THR A 114 8.90 7.20 1.52
CA THR A 114 8.10 6.92 2.72
C THR A 114 8.55 7.86 3.84
N SER A 115 7.60 8.44 4.58
CA SER A 115 7.95 9.19 5.79
C SER A 115 8.29 8.18 6.88
N ALA A 116 9.45 8.33 7.51
CA ALA A 116 9.88 7.42 8.58
C ALA A 116 8.82 7.33 9.68
N GLY A 117 8.30 6.12 9.92
CA GLY A 117 7.31 5.83 10.96
C GLY A 117 5.84 6.11 10.58
N PHE A 118 5.54 6.58 9.37
CA PHE A 118 4.16 6.81 8.94
C PHE A 118 3.61 5.64 8.11
N HIS A 119 2.43 5.16 8.48
CA HIS A 119 1.75 4.04 7.83
C HIS A 119 0.31 4.42 7.50
N CYS A 120 -0.22 3.87 6.42
CA CYS A 120 -1.61 4.03 6.04
C CYS A 120 -2.53 3.42 7.11
N HIS A 121 -3.54 4.18 7.56
CA HIS A 121 -4.51 3.73 8.56
C HIS A 121 -5.42 2.59 8.05
N SER A 122 -5.64 2.51 6.74
CA SER A 122 -6.56 1.55 6.12
C SER A 122 -5.88 0.22 5.80
N CYS A 123 -4.64 0.22 5.30
CA CYS A 123 -3.95 -1.01 4.87
C CYS A 123 -2.64 -1.31 5.61
N GLY A 124 -2.14 -0.40 6.45
CA GLY A 124 -0.89 -0.57 7.19
C GLY A 124 0.39 -0.40 6.36
N ALA A 125 0.30 -0.12 5.06
CA ALA A 125 1.48 0.07 4.21
C ALA A 125 2.24 1.36 4.60
N PRO A 126 3.59 1.38 4.53
CA PRO A 126 4.36 2.58 4.80
C PRO A 126 3.98 3.68 3.81
N ALA A 127 3.71 4.85 4.35
CA ALA A 127 3.11 5.96 3.62
C ALA A 127 3.98 7.22 3.76
N ASN A 128 3.68 8.23 2.95
CA ASN A 128 4.24 9.57 3.05
C ASN A 128 3.15 10.53 3.55
N ARG A 129 3.44 11.26 4.63
CA ARG A 129 2.55 12.29 5.19
C ARG A 129 2.25 13.42 4.20
N GLU A 130 3.16 13.70 3.29
CA GLU A 130 3.05 14.75 2.28
C GLU A 130 2.16 14.35 1.10
N LYS A 131 1.79 13.07 0.98
CA LYS A 131 0.95 12.55 -0.11
C LYS A 131 -0.50 12.40 0.34
N ALA A 132 -1.42 12.83 -0.51
CA ALA A 132 -2.85 12.81 -0.21
C ALA A 132 -3.46 11.39 -0.20
N PHE A 133 -2.87 10.44 -0.93
CA PHE A 133 -3.41 9.08 -1.10
C PHE A 133 -2.35 8.02 -0.84
N CYS A 134 -2.78 6.88 -0.31
CA CYS A 134 -1.94 5.71 -0.11
C CYS A 134 -1.61 5.06 -1.46
N PRO A 135 -0.33 4.81 -1.77
CA PRO A 135 0.04 4.14 -3.03
C PRO A 135 -0.35 2.66 -3.04
N ALA A 136 -0.55 2.02 -1.88
CA ALA A 136 -0.87 0.60 -1.79
C ALA A 136 -2.38 0.30 -1.91
N CYS A 137 -3.24 1.15 -1.34
CA CYS A 137 -4.69 0.90 -1.32
C CYS A 137 -5.55 2.03 -1.89
N GLY A 138 -4.96 3.19 -2.24
CA GLY A 138 -5.70 4.35 -2.75
C GLY A 138 -6.46 5.16 -1.70
N GLU A 139 -6.45 4.75 -0.43
CA GLU A 139 -7.15 5.44 0.66
C GLU A 139 -6.55 6.84 0.91
N SER A 140 -7.40 7.81 1.27
CA SER A 140 -6.95 9.15 1.66
C SER A 140 -6.12 9.11 2.95
N LEU A 141 -4.94 9.71 2.91
CA LEU A 141 -4.00 9.81 4.05
C LEU A 141 -4.15 11.14 4.82
N LYS A 142 -4.95 12.09 4.31
CA LYS A 142 -5.28 13.31 5.03
C LYS A 142 -6.38 13.04 6.05
N SER A 143 -5.98 12.86 7.31
CA SER A 143 -6.82 13.17 8.46
C SER A 143 -6.80 14.68 8.71
N SER A 144 -7.95 15.24 9.06
CA SER A 144 -8.29 16.67 9.17
C SER A 144 -7.52 17.43 10.26
N ASP A 145 -6.21 17.54 10.18
CA ASP A 145 -5.40 18.36 11.09
C ASP A 145 -4.22 18.99 10.31
N ASP A 146 -4.51 20.06 9.57
CA ASP A 146 -3.49 21.00 9.09
C ASP A 146 -3.43 22.17 10.08
N ASP A 147 -2.68 21.95 11.17
CA ASP A 147 -2.09 23.03 11.97
C ASP A 147 -0.80 23.45 11.25
N GLY A 148 -0.96 24.39 10.30
CA GLY A 148 0.15 25.15 9.72
C GLY A 148 0.45 26.38 10.57
N PRO A 149 1.72 26.79 10.72
CA PRO A 149 2.17 27.69 11.77
C PRO A 149 1.72 29.15 11.54
N GLU A 150 1.05 29.68 12.57
CA GLU A 150 1.17 31.00 13.16
C GLU A 150 1.57 32.19 12.23
N LYS A 151 0.59 33.04 11.90
CA LYS A 151 0.78 34.49 11.77
C LYS A 151 -0.40 35.27 12.36
N ASP A 152 -0.07 36.07 13.36
CA ASP A 152 -0.84 37.13 14.03
C ASP A 152 -1.87 37.88 13.18
N GLY A 153 -3.04 38.18 13.76
CA GLY A 153 -4.00 39.08 13.09
C GLY A 153 -5.38 39.34 13.71
N LYS A 154 -5.52 39.41 15.05
CA LYS A 154 -6.50 40.21 15.84
C LYS A 154 -7.77 40.76 15.14
N LYS A 155 -8.97 40.25 15.48
CA LYS A 155 -10.08 41.01 16.13
C LYS A 155 -11.34 40.15 16.43
N ALA A 156 -11.92 40.48 17.59
CA ALA A 156 -13.13 39.99 18.26
C ALA A 156 -14.42 40.01 17.38
N SER A 157 -15.57 39.44 17.75
CA SER A 157 -16.15 39.25 19.08
C SER A 157 -17.42 38.39 19.02
N ALA A 158 -17.73 37.76 20.16
CA ALA A 158 -19.05 37.52 20.76
C ALA A 158 -20.02 36.50 20.15
N GLY A 159 -20.43 35.55 21.00
CA GLY A 159 -21.69 34.83 20.88
C GLY A 159 -21.72 33.54 21.71
N SER A 160 -21.88 33.66 23.03
CA SER A 160 -22.25 32.56 23.93
C SER A 160 -23.51 31.82 23.44
N SER A 161 -23.58 30.51 23.70
CA SER A 161 -24.70 29.92 24.45
C SER A 161 -24.31 28.52 24.94
N GLU A 162 -24.56 28.33 26.22
CA GLU A 162 -24.27 27.20 27.10
C GLU A 162 -25.16 25.96 26.82
N VAL A 163 -25.04 24.96 27.71
CA VAL A 163 -26.07 23.96 28.08
C VAL A 163 -26.05 22.68 27.22
N GLU A 164 -25.95 21.43 27.69
CA GLU A 164 -25.97 20.83 29.04
C GLU A 164 -25.23 19.47 29.00
N VAL A 165 -24.71 19.08 30.15
CA VAL A 165 -24.11 17.78 30.45
C VAL A 165 -25.16 16.93 31.15
N GLU A 166 -25.51 15.77 30.60
CA GLU A 166 -26.13 14.68 31.37
C GLU A 166 -25.17 13.49 31.40
N VAL A 167 -24.59 13.31 32.57
CA VAL A 167 -23.93 12.09 33.05
C VAL A 167 -24.95 11.42 33.96
N GLU A 168 -25.30 10.17 33.70
CA GLU A 168 -25.83 9.28 34.72
C GLU A 168 -24.98 8.01 34.84
N PRO A 169 -24.93 7.41 36.05
CA PRO A 169 -23.81 6.61 36.52
C PRO A 169 -24.10 5.10 36.58
N GLU A 170 -23.04 4.36 36.89
CA GLU A 170 -22.90 2.91 37.12
C GLU A 170 -23.91 2.33 38.15
N ASP A 171 -24.24 1.03 38.00
CA ASP A 171 -24.13 0.00 39.06
C ASP A 171 -24.64 -1.39 38.56
N ASP A 172 -23.73 -2.38 38.55
CA ASP A 172 -23.98 -3.83 38.71
C ASP A 172 -24.53 -4.09 40.15
N PRO A 173 -24.84 -5.30 40.69
CA PRO A 173 -25.07 -6.67 40.20
C PRO A 173 -26.42 -7.21 40.83
N PRO A 174 -26.68 -8.50 41.23
CA PRO A 174 -26.05 -9.80 40.96
C PRO A 174 -27.00 -10.95 40.52
N HIS A 175 -26.36 -12.08 40.19
CA HIS A 175 -26.87 -13.45 40.13
C HIS A 175 -28.04 -13.82 41.06
N THR A 176 -28.94 -14.70 40.59
CA THR A 176 -29.28 -15.98 41.25
C THR A 176 -30.01 -16.95 40.29
N PRO A 177 -29.99 -18.27 40.59
CA PRO A 177 -30.40 -19.35 39.68
C PRO A 177 -31.83 -19.82 39.94
N THR A 178 -32.46 -20.46 38.95
CA THR A 178 -33.75 -21.14 39.17
C THR A 178 -33.78 -22.51 38.48
N VAL A 179 -33.71 -23.53 39.34
CA VAL A 179 -34.29 -24.90 39.35
C VAL A 179 -34.36 -25.68 38.04
#